data_AF-A0A5C5SFN5-F1
#
_entry.id   AF-A0A5C5SFN5-F1
#
_cell.length_a   1.000
_cell.length_b   1.000
_cell.length_c   1.000
_cell.angle_alpha   90.00
_cell.angle_beta   90.00
_cell.angle_gamma   90.00
#
_symmetry.space_group_name_H-M   'P 1'
#
loop_
_entity.id
_entity.type
_entity.pdbx_description
1 polymer ?
#
loop_
_entity_poly.entity_id
_entity_poly.type
_entity_poly.pdbx_seq_one_letter_code
_entity_poly.pdbx_strand_id
1 'polypeptide(L)'
;MAKPPPVRPTGVGGNPPSARVGPYGAPGSLLARIETAHDGDIIYRVTAIILVGPSPTLADARAAHRYMLWSAATLARRAGRATFTLYGEQANPNFRAHADRLAAQVGVPNSGRIPRAMTGGHPDYAVTLDAVKVLA
;
A
#
# COMPACT_ATOMS: atom_id res chain seq x y z
N MET A 1 -2.65 21.96 8.53
CA MET A 1 -4.04 21.56 8.16
C MET A 1 -3.95 20.22 7.44
N ALA A 2 -4.80 19.24 7.77
CA ALA A 2 -4.78 17.93 7.10
C ALA A 2 -5.26 18.07 5.65
N LYS A 3 -4.58 17.40 4.71
CA LYS A 3 -4.95 17.41 3.30
C LYS A 3 -6.37 16.85 3.12
N PRO A 4 -7.25 17.48 2.29
CA PRO A 4 -8.58 16.94 2.04
C PRO A 4 -8.49 15.51 1.49
N PRO A 5 -9.49 14.65 1.81
CA PRO A 5 -9.51 13.28 1.33
C PRO A 5 -9.43 13.25 -0.20
N PRO A 6 -8.53 12.45 -0.79
CA PRO A 6 -8.54 12.26 -2.24
C PRO A 6 -9.89 11.67 -2.66
N VAL A 7 -10.40 12.08 -3.82
CA VAL A 7 -11.59 11.46 -4.41
C VAL A 7 -11.31 9.98 -4.63
N ARG A 8 -12.26 9.12 -4.25
CA ARG A 8 -12.15 7.66 -4.42
C ARG A 8 -12.01 7.33 -5.92
N PRO A 9 -10.89 6.74 -6.36
CA PRO A 9 -10.66 6.42 -7.77
C PRO A 9 -11.48 5.22 -8.25
N THR A 10 -11.62 5.10 -9.57
CA THR A 10 -12.16 3.90 -10.24
C THR A 10 -11.40 2.65 -9.80
N GLY A 11 -12.14 1.57 -9.58
CA GLY A 11 -11.57 0.29 -9.12
C GLY A 11 -11.22 0.24 -7.63
N VAL A 12 -11.56 1.27 -6.84
CA VAL A 12 -11.49 1.21 -5.37
C VAL A 12 -12.90 1.13 -4.78
N GLY A 13 -13.20 0.08 -4.01
CA GLY A 13 -14.50 -0.20 -3.41
C GLY A 13 -14.39 -0.64 -1.96
N GLY A 14 -15.54 -0.92 -1.31
CA GLY A 14 -15.58 -1.52 0.04
C GLY A 14 -15.29 -0.57 1.21
N ASN A 15 -15.47 -1.13 2.42
CA ASN A 15 -15.17 -0.53 3.72
C ASN A 15 -14.74 -1.65 4.72
N PRO A 16 -13.45 -1.78 5.06
CA PRO A 16 -12.34 -0.92 4.65
C PRO A 16 -12.06 -0.98 3.13
N PRO A 17 -11.45 0.08 2.55
CA PRO A 17 -11.21 0.12 1.11
C PRO A 17 -10.38 -1.05 0.58
N SER A 18 -10.71 -1.48 -0.63
CA SER A 18 -9.98 -2.46 -1.43
C SER A 18 -9.88 -1.99 -2.87
N ALA A 19 -8.73 -2.18 -3.50
CA ALA A 19 -8.43 -1.80 -4.86
C ALA A 19 -8.30 -3.02 -5.77
N ARG A 20 -9.00 -2.99 -6.90
CA ARG A 20 -8.86 -3.93 -8.02
C ARG A 20 -8.87 -3.12 -9.31
N VAL A 21 -7.69 -2.74 -9.77
CA VAL A 21 -7.46 -1.95 -10.98
C VAL A 21 -6.60 -2.77 -11.95
N GLY A 22 -7.04 -2.86 -13.21
CA GLY A 22 -6.32 -3.55 -14.27
C GLY A 22 -6.23 -5.08 -14.10
N PRO A 23 -5.61 -5.77 -15.09
CA PRO A 23 -5.39 -7.21 -15.03
C PRO A 23 -4.26 -7.58 -14.06
N TYR A 24 -4.40 -8.71 -13.35
CA TYR A 24 -3.37 -9.21 -12.44
C TYR A 24 -2.03 -9.41 -13.16
N GLY A 25 -0.93 -8.88 -12.59
CA GLY A 25 0.42 -9.06 -13.13
C GLY A 25 0.72 -8.28 -14.42
N ALA A 26 -0.19 -7.42 -14.89
CA ALA A 26 0.01 -6.60 -16.09
C ALA A 26 0.37 -5.15 -15.76
N PRO A 27 1.02 -4.40 -16.67
CA PRO A 27 1.18 -2.95 -16.56
C PRO A 27 -0.12 -2.22 -16.20
N GLY A 28 -0.04 -1.25 -15.28
CA GLY A 28 -1.19 -0.50 -14.80
C GLY A 28 -2.13 -1.30 -13.90
N SER A 29 -1.60 -2.26 -13.15
CA SER A 29 -2.38 -3.08 -12.21
C SER A 29 -2.17 -2.70 -10.75
N LEU A 30 -3.24 -2.82 -9.96
CA LEU A 30 -3.21 -2.77 -8.51
C LEU A 30 -4.30 -3.70 -7.96
N LEU A 31 -3.88 -4.71 -7.21
CA LEU A 31 -4.75 -5.55 -6.39
C LEU A 31 -4.27 -5.43 -4.95
N ALA A 32 -5.08 -4.81 -4.10
CA ALA A 32 -4.70 -4.53 -2.73
C ALA A 32 -5.93 -4.32 -1.83
N ARG A 33 -5.74 -4.46 -0.53
CA ARG A 33 -6.80 -4.22 0.48
C ARG A 33 -6.21 -3.66 1.76
N ILE A 34 -7.05 -3.01 2.55
CA ILE A 34 -6.69 -2.60 3.91
C ILE A 34 -7.28 -3.63 4.88
N GLU A 35 -6.46 -4.11 5.78
CA GLU A 35 -6.81 -5.05 6.85
C GLU A 35 -6.53 -4.39 8.20
N THR A 36 -7.27 -4.82 9.21
CA THR A 36 -6.96 -4.54 10.61
C THR A 36 -6.48 -5.84 11.24
N ALA A 37 -5.25 -5.87 11.73
CA ALA A 37 -4.69 -7.00 12.45
C ALA A 37 -5.36 -7.18 13.83
N HIS A 38 -5.13 -8.33 14.46
CA HIS A 38 -5.75 -8.67 15.75
C HIS A 38 -5.42 -7.70 16.88
N ASP A 39 -4.26 -7.06 16.85
CA ASP A 39 -3.80 -6.03 17.79
C ASP A 39 -4.30 -4.61 17.42
N GLY A 40 -5.12 -4.49 16.37
CA GLY A 40 -5.63 -3.21 15.88
C GLY A 40 -4.67 -2.47 14.95
N ASP A 41 -3.56 -3.08 14.55
CA ASP A 41 -2.65 -2.46 13.57
C ASP A 41 -3.28 -2.46 12.17
N ILE A 42 -3.10 -1.35 11.46
CA ILE A 42 -3.61 -1.22 10.09
C ILE A 42 -2.56 -1.71 9.11
N ILE A 43 -2.96 -2.61 8.21
CA ILE A 43 -2.11 -3.18 7.17
C ILE A 43 -2.69 -2.82 5.80
N TYR A 44 -1.93 -2.06 5.02
CA TYR A 44 -2.17 -1.93 3.59
C TYR A 44 -1.48 -3.09 2.86
N ARG A 45 -2.26 -4.13 2.53
CA ARG A 45 -1.78 -5.35 1.89
C ARG A 45 -1.91 -5.26 0.37
N VAL A 46 -0.80 -5.47 -0.33
CA VAL A 46 -0.67 -5.46 -1.78
C VAL A 46 -0.39 -6.87 -2.26
N THR A 47 -1.31 -7.41 -3.06
CA THR A 47 -1.18 -8.74 -3.69
C THR A 47 -0.53 -8.64 -5.07
N ALA A 48 -0.79 -7.57 -5.82
CA ALA A 48 -0.09 -7.27 -7.06
C ALA A 48 -0.08 -5.77 -7.34
N ILE A 49 1.03 -5.26 -7.88
CA ILE A 49 1.16 -3.86 -8.25
C ILE A 49 2.18 -3.69 -9.37
N ILE A 50 1.76 -3.04 -10.46
CA ILE A 50 2.66 -2.61 -11.54
C ILE A 50 2.23 -1.20 -11.98
N LEU A 51 2.93 -0.19 -11.46
CA LEU A 51 2.63 1.23 -11.70
C LEU A 51 3.46 1.86 -12.83
N VAL A 52 3.91 1.04 -13.79
CA VAL A 52 4.73 1.43 -14.94
C VAL A 52 4.32 0.64 -16.19
N GLY A 53 4.81 1.08 -17.36
CA GLY A 53 4.53 0.46 -18.65
C GLY A 53 3.26 0.98 -19.33
N PRO A 54 3.08 0.72 -20.64
CA PRO A 54 1.92 1.19 -21.40
C PRO A 54 0.67 0.43 -20.94
N SER A 55 -0.31 1.16 -20.40
CA SER A 55 -1.61 0.61 -20.01
C SER A 55 -2.65 1.71 -19.87
N PRO A 56 -3.90 1.50 -20.34
CA PRO A 56 -4.98 2.46 -20.15
C PRO A 56 -5.34 2.66 -18.67
N THR A 57 -5.07 1.68 -17.80
CA THR A 57 -5.41 1.74 -16.37
C THR A 57 -4.25 2.27 -15.50
N LEU A 58 -3.14 2.70 -16.09
CA LEU A 58 -1.95 3.14 -15.35
C LEU A 58 -2.24 4.34 -14.43
N ALA A 59 -2.98 5.33 -14.92
CA ALA A 59 -3.34 6.51 -14.13
C ALA A 59 -4.23 6.13 -12.95
N ASP A 60 -5.22 5.27 -13.19
CA ASP A 60 -6.13 4.76 -12.15
C ASP A 60 -5.39 3.94 -11.11
N ALA A 61 -4.46 3.06 -11.50
CA ALA A 61 -3.69 2.26 -10.56
C ALA A 61 -2.82 3.13 -9.64
N ARG A 62 -2.20 4.19 -10.18
CA ARG A 62 -1.44 5.17 -9.39
C ARG A 62 -2.33 5.98 -8.46
N ALA A 63 -3.50 6.42 -8.94
CA ALA A 63 -4.47 7.13 -8.13
C ALA A 63 -5.00 6.25 -6.99
N ALA A 64 -5.37 5.01 -7.30
CA ALA A 64 -5.83 4.01 -6.34
C ALA A 64 -4.75 3.71 -5.29
N HIS A 65 -3.48 3.56 -5.69
CA HIS A 65 -2.40 3.33 -4.73
C HIS A 65 -2.26 4.50 -3.73
N ARG A 66 -2.30 5.75 -4.21
CA ARG A 66 -2.27 6.94 -3.35
C ARG A 66 -3.49 7.02 -2.43
N TYR A 67 -4.68 6.74 -2.96
CA TYR A 67 -5.92 6.72 -2.18
C TYR A 67 -5.89 5.66 -1.07
N MET A 68 -5.37 4.47 -1.38
CA MET A 68 -5.22 3.39 -0.40
C MET A 68 -4.22 3.73 0.70
N LEU A 69 -3.09 4.36 0.37
CA LEU A 69 -2.13 4.88 1.36
C LEU A 69 -2.79 5.92 2.29
N TRP A 70 -3.47 6.90 1.71
CA TRP A 70 -4.19 7.92 2.48
C TRP A 70 -5.27 7.31 3.39
N SER A 71 -6.00 6.31 2.88
CA SER A 71 -7.05 5.62 3.62
C SER A 71 -6.49 4.80 4.78
N ALA A 72 -5.38 4.07 4.56
CA ALA A 72 -4.70 3.32 5.60
C ALA A 72 -4.16 4.24 6.69
N ALA A 73 -3.53 5.36 6.32
CA ALA A 73 -3.08 6.38 7.27
C ALA A 73 -4.23 6.99 8.07
N THR A 74 -5.36 7.28 7.41
CA THR A 74 -6.56 7.81 8.07
C THR A 74 -7.13 6.82 9.07
N LEU A 75 -7.22 5.54 8.71
CA LEU A 75 -7.68 4.48 9.61
C LEU A 75 -6.72 4.30 10.79
N ALA A 76 -5.41 4.34 10.55
CA ALA A 76 -4.41 4.25 11.61
C ALA A 76 -4.56 5.39 12.62
N ARG A 77 -4.71 6.63 12.14
CA ARG A 77 -4.96 7.80 13.00
C ARG A 77 -6.24 7.67 13.82
N ARG A 78 -7.32 7.19 13.20
CA ARG A 78 -8.60 6.94 13.89
C ARG A 78 -8.49 5.85 14.96
N ALA A 79 -7.61 4.87 14.75
CA ALA A 79 -7.29 3.83 15.71
C ALA A 79 -6.26 4.27 16.77
N GLY A 80 -5.86 5.55 16.81
CA GLY A 80 -4.85 6.06 17.75
C GLY A 80 -3.41 5.63 17.43
N ARG A 81 -3.16 5.08 16.24
CA ARG A 81 -1.84 4.65 15.79
C ARG A 81 -1.14 5.78 15.03
N ALA A 82 0.14 5.97 15.31
CA ALA A 82 1.00 6.91 14.56
C ALA A 82 1.50 6.32 13.24
N THR A 83 1.47 4.99 13.11
CA THR A 83 2.06 4.26 11.99
C THR A 83 1.11 3.17 11.48
N PHE A 84 1.39 2.68 10.28
CA PHE A 84 0.73 1.53 9.67
C PHE A 84 1.71 0.75 8.80
N THR A 85 1.36 -0.50 8.47
CA THR A 85 2.23 -1.36 7.66
C THR A 85 1.84 -1.32 6.19
N LEU A 86 2.81 -1.14 5.29
CA LEU A 86 2.67 -1.52 3.88
C LEU A 86 3.24 -2.92 3.71
N TYR A 87 2.41 -3.86 3.29
CA TYR A 87 2.74 -5.28 3.13
C TYR A 87 2.62 -5.68 1.66
N GLY A 88 3.67 -6.25 1.08
CA GLY A 88 3.65 -6.87 -0.26
C GLY A 88 3.74 -8.38 -0.17
N GLU A 89 2.81 -9.06 -0.84
CA GLU A 89 2.86 -10.50 -1.05
C GLU A 89 3.82 -10.85 -2.19
N GLN A 90 4.63 -11.89 -2.00
CA GLN A 90 5.64 -12.32 -2.97
C GLN A 90 6.45 -11.16 -3.55
N ALA A 91 6.99 -10.33 -2.65
CA ALA A 91 7.59 -9.06 -2.97
C ALA A 91 8.92 -9.21 -3.70
N ASN A 92 8.88 -9.06 -5.03
CA ASN A 92 10.06 -9.01 -5.88
C ASN A 92 10.95 -7.78 -5.57
N PRO A 93 12.20 -7.72 -6.11
CA PRO A 93 13.12 -6.61 -5.83
C PRO A 93 12.56 -5.22 -6.16
N ASN A 94 11.73 -5.11 -7.21
CA ASN A 94 11.12 -3.83 -7.59
C ASN A 94 10.13 -3.33 -6.54
N PHE A 95 9.29 -4.22 -6.00
CA PHE A 95 8.37 -3.85 -4.92
C PHE A 95 9.13 -3.44 -3.66
N ARG A 96 10.19 -4.17 -3.28
CA ARG A 96 11.00 -3.82 -2.10
C ARG A 96 11.62 -2.44 -2.24
N ALA A 97 12.27 -2.17 -3.37
CA ALA A 97 12.86 -0.86 -3.66
C ALA A 97 11.81 0.26 -3.65
N HIS A 98 10.59 0.00 -4.12
CA HIS A 98 9.47 0.93 -4.02
C HIS A 98 9.04 1.18 -2.56
N ALA A 99 8.82 0.11 -1.79
CA ALA A 99 8.41 0.17 -0.40
C ALA A 99 9.47 0.89 0.47
N ASP A 100 10.75 0.59 0.29
CA ASP A 100 11.85 1.23 1.01
C ASP A 100 11.94 2.71 0.69
N ARG A 101 11.80 3.09 -0.59
CA ARG A 101 11.76 4.50 -1.00
C ARG A 101 10.59 5.22 -0.35
N LEU A 102 9.41 4.60 -0.30
CA LEU A 102 8.25 5.19 0.34
C LEU A 102 8.45 5.33 1.86
N ALA A 103 9.04 4.32 2.51
CA ALA A 103 9.36 4.38 3.93
C ALA A 103 10.41 5.46 4.25
N ALA A 104 11.38 5.68 3.37
CA ALA A 104 12.34 6.77 3.52
C ALA A 104 11.69 8.16 3.39
N GLN A 105 10.67 8.30 2.53
CA GLN A 105 9.99 9.59 2.27
C GLN A 105 8.93 9.93 3.32
N VAL A 106 8.05 8.99 3.65
CA VAL A 106 6.84 9.23 4.45
C VAL A 106 6.66 8.21 5.57
N GLY A 107 7.71 7.48 5.93
CA GLY A 107 7.66 6.43 6.94
C GLY A 107 8.85 6.42 7.88
N VAL A 108 9.20 5.21 8.30
CA VAL A 108 10.39 4.90 9.10
C VAL A 108 11.46 4.37 8.13
N PRO A 109 12.55 5.12 7.88
CA PRO A 109 13.65 4.64 7.04
C PRO A 109 14.20 3.31 7.56
N ASN A 110 14.62 2.42 6.65
CA ASN A 110 15.18 1.11 6.96
C ASN A 110 14.27 0.19 7.80
N SER A 111 12.94 0.40 7.78
CA SER A 111 11.96 -0.46 8.48
C SER A 111 11.60 -1.75 7.73
N GLY A 112 12.31 -2.03 6.62
CA GLY A 112 12.13 -3.20 5.80
C GLY A 112 12.31 -4.51 6.56
N ARG A 113 11.34 -5.41 6.44
CA ARG A 113 11.39 -6.75 7.06
C ARG A 113 10.72 -7.81 6.22
N ILE A 114 11.09 -9.07 6.47
CA ILE A 114 10.50 -10.26 5.84
C ILE A 114 9.54 -10.89 6.85
N PRO A 115 8.23 -10.57 6.81
CA PRO A 115 7.25 -11.12 7.75
C PRO A 115 6.97 -12.61 7.50
N ARG A 116 7.15 -13.08 6.25
CA ARG A 116 6.97 -14.48 5.89
C ARG A 116 8.00 -14.90 4.85
N ALA A 117 8.86 -15.85 5.22
CA ALA A 117 9.73 -16.53 4.28
C ALA A 117 8.93 -17.50 3.40
N MET A 118 9.37 -17.72 2.17
CA MET A 118 8.76 -18.71 1.28
C MET A 118 9.83 -19.68 0.77
N THR A 119 9.46 -20.95 0.63
CA THR A 119 10.30 -22.03 0.08
C THR A 119 10.37 -22.01 -1.45
N GLY A 120 9.56 -21.17 -2.10
CA GLY A 120 9.59 -20.88 -3.53
C GLY A 120 8.98 -19.50 -3.82
N GLY A 121 9.41 -18.85 -4.90
CA GLY A 121 9.02 -17.47 -5.21
C GLY A 121 9.77 -16.42 -4.37
N HIS A 122 9.31 -15.17 -4.38
CA HIS A 122 9.86 -14.14 -3.52
C HIS A 122 9.19 -14.20 -2.14
N PRO A 123 9.91 -13.96 -1.03
CA PRO A 123 9.27 -13.81 0.26
C PRO A 123 8.43 -12.54 0.31
N ASP A 124 7.49 -12.50 1.25
CA ASP A 124 6.70 -11.31 1.53
C ASP A 124 7.61 -10.22 2.12
N TYR A 125 7.21 -8.96 1.97
CA TYR A 125 7.99 -7.83 2.46
C TYR A 125 7.09 -6.78 3.07
N ALA A 126 7.54 -6.19 4.18
CA ALA A 126 6.79 -5.14 4.86
C ALA A 126 7.69 -3.98 5.24
N VAL A 127 7.13 -2.77 5.22
CA VAL A 127 7.73 -1.54 5.74
C VAL A 127 6.73 -0.80 6.63
N THR A 128 7.24 0.04 7.52
CA THR A 128 6.44 0.89 8.40
C THR A 128 6.32 2.30 7.83
N LEU A 129 5.09 2.77 7.66
CA LEU A 129 4.76 4.11 7.18
C LEU A 129 4.19 4.96 8.32
N ASP A 130 4.47 6.27 8.27
CA ASP A 130 4.04 7.24 9.26
C ASP A 130 2.72 7.86 8.79
N ALA A 131 1.68 7.68 9.59
CA ALA A 131 0.33 8.11 9.23
C ALA A 131 0.21 9.63 9.18
N VAL A 132 0.98 10.36 9.99
CA VAL A 132 0.96 11.83 9.99
C VAL A 132 1.63 12.35 8.73
N LYS A 133 2.81 11.82 8.37
CA LYS A 133 3.53 12.23 7.15
C LYS A 133 2.77 11.90 5.87
N VAL A 134 2.06 10.76 5.83
CA VAL A 134 1.24 10.38 4.66
C VAL A 134 0.03 11.31 4.46
N LEU A 135 -0.48 11.92 5.55
CA LEU A 135 -1.64 12.82 5.51
C LEU A 135 -1.30 14.31 5.39
N ALA A 136 -0.01 14.66 5.47
CA ALA A 136 0.49 16.02 5.27
C ALA A 136 0.41 16.43 3.79
#